data_AF-A0A0P7Z509-F1
#
_entry.id   AF-A0A0P7Z509-F1
#
_cell.length_a   1.000
_cell.length_b   1.000
_cell.length_c   1.000
_cell.angle_alpha   90.00
_cell.angle_beta   90.00
_cell.angle_gamma   90.00
#
_symmetry.space_group_name_H-M   'P 1'
#
loop_
_entity.id
_entity.type
_entity.pdbx_description
1 polymer ?
#
loop_
_entity_poly.entity_id
_entity_poly.type
_entity_poly.pdbx_seq_one_letter_code
_entity_poly.pdbx_strand_id
1 'polypeptide(L)'
;MEDPSPDLRARIIDAALTLYIEDKTRFTLRAIASEAGCELAELQQQFPGKQAILRAFYDQIPDVYRESTVLIPEYEALNFGEKASNYIYTTFDVLSAHRDFTEETFSAMVLNRRDTYWHTESVALFRSFIQDDSRIPGANTMIIPDFVYPVLVREYFQLIRFWLQDDSPGTERTLALVDKLTVFANELVYSGIIDKGFDLVKYLAGNNIWKFRFQGISRDAALFAERMQQTGIELTGDLQQSWKRVEEHLPCNGSGWSSFWKSCRETPRHTSNTGMVKHSESVEIPIEDTPSDDSGSDKGASA
;
A
#
# COMPACT_ATOMS: atom_id res chain seq x y z
N MET A 1 1.25 18.66 -32.02
CA MET A 1 1.47 17.41 -31.27
C MET A 1 0.72 17.63 -29.99
N GLU A 2 -0.57 17.30 -30.00
CA GLU A 2 -1.42 17.37 -28.81
C GLU A 2 -0.83 16.39 -27.80
N ASP A 3 -0.48 16.86 -26.62
CA ASP A 3 -0.14 16.01 -25.49
C ASP A 3 -1.37 15.11 -25.21
N PRO A 4 -1.27 13.77 -25.18
CA PRO A 4 -2.40 12.93 -24.78
C PRO A 4 -2.89 13.44 -23.43
N SER A 5 -4.13 13.92 -23.38
CA SER A 5 -4.64 14.60 -22.19
C SER A 5 -4.45 13.70 -20.95
N PRO A 6 -4.14 14.25 -19.76
CA PRO A 6 -4.07 13.47 -18.51
C PRO A 6 -5.31 12.59 -18.29
N ASP A 7 -6.43 13.07 -18.83
CA ASP A 7 -7.71 12.38 -18.91
C ASP A 7 -7.69 11.09 -19.77
N LEU A 8 -6.95 11.02 -20.88
CA LEU A 8 -6.88 9.80 -21.71
C LEU A 8 -6.31 8.60 -20.96
N ARG A 9 -5.21 8.79 -20.22
CA ARG A 9 -4.58 7.69 -19.47
C ARG A 9 -5.53 7.15 -18.39
N ALA A 10 -6.22 8.05 -17.69
CA ALA A 10 -7.22 7.69 -16.68
C ALA A 10 -8.41 6.94 -17.32
N ARG A 11 -8.95 7.42 -18.44
CA ARG A 11 -10.03 6.75 -19.19
C ARG A 11 -9.65 5.33 -19.62
N ILE A 12 -8.42 5.11 -20.09
CA ILE A 12 -7.95 3.77 -20.48
C ILE A 12 -7.90 2.83 -19.26
N ILE A 13 -7.43 3.31 -18.11
CA ILE A 13 -7.40 2.51 -16.87
C ILE A 13 -8.83 2.15 -16.47
N ASP A 14 -9.71 3.14 -16.32
CA ASP A 14 -11.11 2.96 -15.91
C ASP A 14 -11.87 1.96 -16.80
N ALA A 15 -11.76 2.12 -18.12
CA ALA A 15 -12.33 1.21 -19.11
C ALA A 15 -11.77 -0.21 -18.99
N ALA A 16 -10.45 -0.35 -18.76
CA ALA A 16 -9.82 -1.66 -18.59
C ALA A 16 -10.29 -2.36 -17.31
N LEU A 17 -10.38 -1.65 -16.18
CA LEU A 17 -10.81 -2.22 -14.91
C LEU A 17 -12.27 -2.69 -14.97
N THR A 18 -13.15 -1.86 -15.55
CA THR A 18 -14.56 -2.20 -15.77
C THR A 18 -14.69 -3.44 -16.65
N LEU A 19 -14.04 -3.45 -17.82
CA LEU A 19 -14.09 -4.58 -18.75
C LEU A 19 -13.50 -5.87 -18.14
N TYR A 20 -12.46 -5.75 -17.30
CA TYR A 20 -11.85 -6.91 -16.63
C TYR A 20 -12.84 -7.62 -15.72
N ILE A 21 -13.68 -6.87 -15.01
CA ILE A 21 -14.67 -7.43 -14.07
C ILE A 21 -15.92 -7.91 -14.81
N GLU A 22 -16.39 -7.16 -15.80
CA GLU A 22 -17.60 -7.52 -16.56
C GLU A 22 -17.40 -8.77 -17.43
N ASP A 23 -16.30 -8.84 -18.19
CA ASP A 23 -16.05 -9.95 -19.11
C ASP A 23 -14.55 -10.15 -19.42
N LYS A 24 -13.92 -11.05 -18.65
CA LYS A 24 -12.52 -11.45 -18.84
C LYS A 24 -12.22 -12.02 -20.23
N THR A 25 -13.20 -12.61 -20.92
CA THR A 25 -13.00 -13.18 -22.26
C THR A 25 -12.84 -12.09 -23.31
N ARG A 26 -13.47 -10.93 -23.11
CA ARG A 26 -13.39 -9.75 -23.98
C ARG A 26 -12.23 -8.82 -23.63
N PHE A 27 -11.46 -9.11 -22.58
CA PHE A 27 -10.34 -8.31 -22.10
C PHE A 27 -9.15 -8.29 -23.09
N THR A 28 -9.30 -7.50 -24.15
CA THR A 28 -8.36 -7.31 -25.26
C THR A 28 -8.03 -5.82 -25.42
N LEU A 29 -6.84 -5.49 -25.94
CA LEU A 29 -6.45 -4.07 -26.13
C LEU A 29 -7.41 -3.31 -27.05
N ARG A 30 -7.99 -3.98 -28.06
CA ARG A 30 -8.99 -3.38 -28.95
C ARG A 30 -10.29 -3.06 -28.22
N ALA A 31 -10.76 -3.98 -27.38
CA ALA A 31 -11.97 -3.76 -26.59
C ALA A 31 -11.75 -2.62 -25.58
N ILE A 32 -10.59 -2.59 -24.91
CA ILE A 32 -10.24 -1.50 -23.98
C ILE A 32 -10.18 -0.15 -24.71
N ALA A 33 -9.54 -0.07 -25.88
CA ALA A 33 -9.46 1.16 -26.66
C ALA A 33 -10.86 1.65 -27.09
N SER A 34 -11.71 0.73 -27.56
CA SER A 34 -13.09 1.03 -27.93
C SER A 34 -13.90 1.56 -26.75
N GLU A 35 -13.76 0.95 -25.57
CA GLU A 35 -14.48 1.36 -24.35
C GLU A 35 -13.97 2.70 -23.82
N ALA A 36 -12.66 2.95 -23.90
CA ALA A 36 -12.04 4.23 -23.51
C ALA A 36 -12.30 5.37 -24.52
N GLY A 37 -12.88 5.06 -25.68
CA GLY A 37 -13.12 6.01 -26.76
C GLY A 37 -11.84 6.55 -27.39
N CYS A 38 -10.82 5.70 -27.58
CA CYS A 38 -9.55 6.05 -28.22
C CYS A 38 -9.13 5.04 -29.29
N GLU A 39 -8.18 5.43 -30.13
CA GLU A 39 -7.60 4.54 -31.12
C GLU A 39 -6.62 3.55 -30.47
N LEU A 40 -6.52 2.34 -31.02
CA LEU A 40 -5.59 1.32 -30.51
C LEU A 40 -4.14 1.83 -30.47
N ALA A 41 -3.76 2.64 -31.45
CA ALA A 41 -2.43 3.24 -31.52
C ALA A 41 -2.16 4.21 -30.36
N GLU A 42 -3.16 5.00 -29.95
CA GLU A 42 -3.05 5.92 -28.80
C GLU A 42 -2.92 5.14 -27.50
N LEU A 43 -3.70 4.07 -27.33
CA LEU A 43 -3.59 3.17 -26.17
C LEU A 43 -2.18 2.56 -26.09
N GLN A 44 -1.65 2.07 -27.20
CA GLN A 44 -0.32 1.44 -27.26
C GLN A 44 0.82 2.43 -27.00
N GLN A 45 0.62 3.73 -27.24
CA GLN A 45 1.56 4.77 -26.84
C GLN A 45 1.57 4.98 -25.32
N GLN A 46 0.42 4.79 -24.65
CA GLN A 46 0.30 4.94 -23.20
C GLN A 46 0.77 3.70 -22.43
N PHE A 47 0.47 2.51 -22.93
CA PHE A 47 0.72 1.26 -22.22
C PHE A 47 1.32 0.17 -23.11
N PRO A 48 2.38 -0.53 -22.65
CA PRO A 48 3.00 -1.60 -23.42
C PRO A 48 2.15 -2.88 -23.50
N GLY A 49 1.06 -2.98 -22.72
CA GLY A 49 0.14 -4.12 -22.78
C GLY A 49 -0.86 -4.16 -21.64
N LYS A 50 -1.80 -5.12 -21.71
CA LYS A 50 -2.96 -5.23 -20.80
C LYS A 50 -2.57 -5.26 -19.33
N GLN A 51 -1.56 -6.06 -19.00
CA GLN A 51 -1.07 -6.19 -17.64
C GLN A 51 -0.44 -4.90 -17.09
N ALA A 52 0.12 -4.05 -17.96
CA ALA A 52 0.64 -2.75 -17.55
C ALA A 52 -0.50 -1.78 -17.22
N ILE A 53 -1.63 -1.85 -17.93
CA ILE A 53 -2.82 -1.05 -17.62
C ILE A 53 -3.37 -1.40 -16.24
N LEU A 54 -3.52 -2.70 -15.96
CA LEU A 54 -4.02 -3.17 -14.64
C LEU A 54 -3.10 -2.76 -13.49
N ARG A 55 -1.77 -2.81 -13.69
CA ARG A 55 -0.80 -2.36 -12.68
C ARG A 55 -0.83 -0.84 -12.46
N ALA A 56 -1.05 -0.08 -13.52
CA ALA A 56 -1.07 1.38 -13.46
C ALA A 56 -2.13 1.94 -12.50
N PHE A 57 -3.21 1.20 -12.28
CA PHE A 57 -4.22 1.52 -11.27
C PHE A 57 -3.66 1.51 -9.83
N TYR A 58 -2.75 0.59 -9.52
CA TYR A 58 -2.10 0.54 -8.21
C TYR A 58 -0.95 1.54 -8.13
N ASP A 59 -0.20 1.68 -9.23
CA ASP A 59 1.00 2.51 -9.26
C ASP A 59 0.68 4.01 -9.10
N GLN A 60 -0.54 4.46 -9.39
CA GLN A 60 -0.95 5.86 -9.16
C GLN A 60 -1.19 6.23 -7.68
N ILE A 61 -1.35 5.26 -6.77
CA ILE A 61 -1.77 5.54 -5.38
C ILE A 61 -0.80 6.48 -4.64
N PRO A 62 0.53 6.27 -4.67
CA PRO A 62 1.49 7.22 -4.08
C PRO A 62 1.42 8.62 -4.67
N ASP A 63 1.16 8.73 -5.97
CA ASP A 63 1.12 10.01 -6.68
C ASP A 63 -0.16 10.78 -6.34
N VAL A 64 -1.31 10.11 -6.36
CA VAL A 64 -2.59 10.67 -5.90
C VAL A 64 -2.47 11.16 -4.45
N TYR A 65 -1.79 10.39 -3.59
CA TYR A 65 -1.53 10.84 -2.23
C TYR A 65 -0.70 12.14 -2.21
N ARG A 66 0.45 12.17 -2.89
CA ARG A 66 1.32 13.36 -2.95
C ARG A 66 0.61 14.59 -3.51
N GLU A 67 -0.25 14.41 -4.50
CA GLU A 67 -1.07 15.49 -5.05
C GLU A 67 -2.10 15.98 -4.02
N SER A 68 -2.71 15.06 -3.27
CA SER A 68 -3.69 15.39 -2.24
C SER A 68 -3.09 16.17 -1.06
N THR A 69 -1.81 15.96 -0.72
CA THR A 69 -1.19 16.65 0.43
C THR A 69 -1.04 18.15 0.22
N VAL A 70 -0.95 18.62 -1.04
CA VAL A 70 -0.88 20.05 -1.38
C VAL A 70 -2.14 20.80 -0.95
N LEU A 71 -3.27 20.09 -0.84
CA LEU A 71 -4.56 20.64 -0.43
C LEU A 71 -4.74 20.66 1.09
N ILE A 72 -3.82 20.07 1.86
CA ILE A 72 -3.91 19.98 3.31
C ILE A 72 -3.19 21.18 3.94
N PRO A 73 -3.90 22.08 4.63
CA PRO A 73 -3.27 23.20 5.31
C PRO A 73 -2.28 22.70 6.36
N GLU A 74 -1.09 23.30 6.40
CA GLU A 74 -0.04 22.97 7.37
C GLU A 74 0.31 21.47 7.38
N TYR A 75 0.28 20.80 6.21
CA TYR A 75 0.60 19.38 6.10
C TYR A 75 1.95 19.00 6.77
N GLU A 76 2.95 19.88 6.69
CA GLU A 76 4.24 19.65 7.34
C GLU A 76 4.18 19.62 8.87
N ALA A 77 3.16 20.24 9.47
CA ALA A 77 2.92 20.20 10.91
C ALA A 77 2.23 18.89 11.36
N LEU A 78 1.75 18.04 10.45
CA LEU A 78 1.13 16.77 10.82
C LEU A 78 2.15 15.79 11.38
N ASN A 79 1.80 15.05 12.44
CA ASN A 79 2.62 13.99 13.00
C ASN A 79 2.61 12.72 12.14
N PHE A 80 3.52 11.81 12.45
CA PHE A 80 3.59 10.50 11.80
C PHE A 80 2.23 9.79 11.72
N GLY A 81 1.48 9.71 12.84
CA GLY A 81 0.19 9.04 12.88
C GLY A 81 -0.86 9.71 11.99
N GLU A 82 -0.87 11.04 11.92
CA GLU A 82 -1.75 11.83 11.06
C GLU A 82 -1.42 11.64 9.58
N LYS A 83 -0.13 11.73 9.19
CA LYS A 83 0.34 11.48 7.81
C LYS A 83 0.03 10.03 7.38
N ALA A 84 0.30 9.05 8.25
CA ALA A 84 0.01 7.65 7.98
C ALA A 84 -1.50 7.40 7.82
N SER A 85 -2.33 7.97 8.70
CA SER A 85 -3.80 7.87 8.59
C SER A 85 -4.31 8.50 7.30
N ASN A 86 -3.81 9.69 6.95
CA ASN A 86 -4.18 10.35 5.70
C ASN A 86 -3.82 9.50 4.48
N TYR A 87 -2.62 8.90 4.45
CA TYR A 87 -2.22 8.03 3.37
C TYR A 87 -3.12 6.78 3.25
N ILE A 88 -3.44 6.15 4.38
CA ILE A 88 -4.34 5.00 4.43
C ILE A 88 -5.75 5.36 3.90
N TYR A 89 -6.30 6.49 4.32
CA TYR A 89 -7.64 6.90 3.88
C TYR A 89 -7.67 7.28 2.39
N THR A 90 -6.68 8.03 1.89
CA THR A 90 -6.57 8.31 0.46
C THR A 90 -6.46 7.03 -0.36
N THR A 91 -5.75 6.02 0.17
CA THR A 91 -5.68 4.70 -0.47
C THR A 91 -7.04 4.04 -0.56
N PHE A 92 -7.82 4.02 0.53
CA PHE A 92 -9.17 3.45 0.52
C PHE A 92 -10.09 4.18 -0.46
N ASP A 93 -10.01 5.51 -0.52
CA ASP A 93 -10.80 6.30 -1.46
C ASP A 93 -10.49 5.91 -2.91
N VAL A 94 -9.21 5.83 -3.29
CA VAL A 94 -8.79 5.40 -4.65
C VAL A 94 -9.22 3.97 -4.95
N LEU A 95 -8.99 3.03 -4.02
CA LEU A 95 -9.33 1.62 -4.23
C LEU A 95 -10.84 1.38 -4.26
N SER A 96 -11.62 2.18 -3.54
CA SER A 96 -13.07 2.02 -3.45
C SER A 96 -13.79 2.20 -4.78
N ALA A 97 -13.22 3.00 -5.70
CA ALA A 97 -13.76 3.21 -7.05
C ALA A 97 -13.83 1.91 -7.86
N HIS A 98 -12.89 0.98 -7.62
CA HIS A 98 -12.82 -0.32 -8.28
C HIS A 98 -12.59 -1.43 -7.26
N ARG A 99 -13.47 -1.50 -6.24
CA ARG A 99 -13.31 -2.46 -5.13
C ARG A 99 -13.32 -3.91 -5.58
N ASP A 100 -14.23 -4.31 -6.48
CA ASP A 100 -14.33 -5.68 -6.97
C ASP A 100 -13.05 -6.12 -7.70
N PHE A 101 -12.51 -5.25 -8.56
CA PHE A 101 -11.21 -5.46 -9.21
C PHE A 101 -10.09 -5.60 -8.18
N THR A 102 -10.09 -4.74 -7.17
CA THR A 102 -9.09 -4.75 -6.10
C THR A 102 -9.16 -6.05 -5.32
N GLU A 103 -10.35 -6.53 -4.97
CA GLU A 103 -10.56 -7.78 -4.24
C GLU A 103 -9.99 -8.98 -5.00
N GLU A 104 -10.22 -9.07 -6.32
CA GLU A 104 -9.72 -10.17 -7.13
C GLU A 104 -8.19 -10.15 -7.34
N THR A 105 -7.59 -8.96 -7.45
CA THR A 105 -6.23 -8.83 -7.98
C THR A 105 -5.17 -8.41 -6.96
N PHE A 106 -5.55 -7.75 -5.86
CA PHE A 106 -4.63 -7.13 -4.91
C PHE A 106 -3.60 -8.13 -4.35
N SER A 107 -4.04 -9.33 -3.99
CA SER A 107 -3.14 -10.34 -3.43
C SER A 107 -2.02 -10.74 -4.39
N ALA A 108 -2.37 -11.00 -5.65
CA ALA A 108 -1.41 -11.48 -6.66
C ALA A 108 -0.54 -10.34 -7.22
N MET A 109 -1.12 -9.15 -7.43
CA MET A 109 -0.43 -8.03 -8.08
C MET A 109 0.36 -7.16 -7.10
N VAL A 110 -0.03 -7.10 -5.83
CA VAL A 110 0.55 -6.19 -4.83
C VAL A 110 1.03 -6.93 -3.60
N LEU A 111 0.13 -7.56 -2.82
CA LEU A 111 0.45 -8.06 -1.47
C LEU A 111 1.62 -9.06 -1.44
N ASN A 112 1.69 -9.95 -2.42
CA ASN A 112 2.72 -10.99 -2.50
C ASN A 112 4.01 -10.52 -3.20
N ARG A 113 4.09 -9.23 -3.57
CA ARG A 113 5.19 -8.64 -4.32
C ARG A 113 5.85 -7.50 -3.54
N ARG A 114 7.17 -7.40 -3.67
CA ARG A 114 7.98 -6.36 -3.00
C ARG A 114 8.73 -5.45 -3.97
N ASP A 115 8.61 -5.75 -5.25
CA ASP A 115 9.24 -5.07 -6.37
C ASP A 115 8.26 -4.15 -7.11
N THR A 116 7.06 -3.90 -6.56
CA THR A 116 6.09 -2.99 -7.15
C THR A 116 6.49 -1.53 -6.90
N TYR A 117 6.09 -0.65 -7.81
CA TYR A 117 6.29 0.79 -7.65
C TYR A 117 5.59 1.28 -6.39
N TRP A 118 4.31 0.91 -6.19
CA TRP A 118 3.56 1.26 -4.98
C TRP A 118 4.26 0.83 -3.68
N HIS A 119 4.82 -0.39 -3.61
CA HIS A 119 5.56 -0.82 -2.42
C HIS A 119 6.80 0.06 -2.18
N THR A 120 7.59 0.30 -3.22
CA THR A 120 8.83 1.11 -3.14
C THR A 120 8.54 2.54 -2.70
N GLU A 121 7.54 3.17 -3.31
CA GLU A 121 7.12 4.52 -2.96
C GLU A 121 6.47 4.60 -1.58
N SER A 122 5.70 3.59 -1.17
CA SER A 122 5.18 3.53 0.19
C SER A 122 6.32 3.47 1.20
N VAL A 123 7.38 2.72 0.93
CA VAL A 123 8.57 2.68 1.81
C VAL A 123 9.20 4.07 1.91
N ALA A 124 9.31 4.79 0.80
CA ALA A 124 9.83 6.15 0.78
C ALA A 124 8.93 7.14 1.54
N LEU A 125 7.60 7.03 1.40
CA LEU A 125 6.62 7.85 2.12
C LEU A 125 6.66 7.59 3.63
N PHE A 126 6.60 6.33 4.08
CA PHE A 126 6.71 6.01 5.51
C PHE A 126 8.06 6.46 6.10
N ARG A 127 9.11 6.43 5.29
CA ARG A 127 10.41 7.00 5.67
C ARG A 127 10.34 8.51 5.85
N SER A 128 9.79 9.25 4.90
CA SER A 128 9.66 10.71 5.00
C SER A 128 8.76 11.13 6.16
N PHE A 129 7.67 10.38 6.43
CA PHE A 129 6.79 10.65 7.57
C PHE A 129 7.51 10.63 8.92
N ILE A 130 8.55 9.80 9.03
CA ILE A 130 9.37 9.67 10.24
C ILE A 130 10.56 10.63 10.20
N GLN A 131 11.26 10.74 9.07
CA GLN A 131 12.50 11.54 8.99
C GLN A 131 12.24 13.04 8.99
N ASP A 132 11.12 13.49 8.42
CA ASP A 132 10.78 14.91 8.30
C ASP A 132 9.99 15.43 9.52
N ASP A 133 9.59 14.55 10.44
CA ASP A 133 8.86 14.93 11.65
C ASP A 133 9.81 15.40 12.76
N SER A 134 10.02 16.72 12.81
CA SER A 134 10.91 17.40 13.77
C SER A 134 10.57 17.18 15.26
N ARG A 135 9.37 16.66 15.58
CA ARG A 135 9.00 16.33 16.98
C ARG A 135 9.55 14.98 17.42
N ILE A 136 9.93 14.13 16.47
CA ILE A 136 10.65 12.91 16.77
C ILE A 136 12.07 13.34 17.14
N PRO A 137 12.56 13.02 18.36
CA PRO A 137 13.91 13.38 18.76
C PRO A 137 14.91 12.91 17.71
N GLY A 138 15.86 13.77 17.29
CA GLY A 138 16.80 13.45 16.21
C GLY A 138 17.66 12.21 16.46
N ALA A 139 17.80 11.77 17.72
CA ALA A 139 18.36 10.47 18.07
C ALA A 139 17.47 9.31 17.59
N ASN A 140 16.16 9.37 17.80
CA ASN A 140 15.22 8.32 17.41
C ASN A 140 15.09 8.19 15.88
N THR A 141 15.09 9.29 15.12
CA THR A 141 15.01 9.22 13.64
C THR A 141 16.27 8.63 13.00
N MET A 142 17.44 8.85 13.61
CA MET A 142 18.73 8.31 13.15
C MET A 142 18.92 6.82 13.50
N ILE A 143 18.13 6.30 14.43
CA ILE A 143 18.29 4.94 14.97
C ILE A 143 17.27 3.95 14.38
N ILE A 144 16.16 4.39 13.78
CA ILE A 144 15.18 3.49 13.16
C ILE A 144 15.85 2.72 12.00
N PRO A 145 16.00 1.38 12.11
CA PRO A 145 16.67 0.60 11.08
C PRO A 145 15.90 0.61 9.75
N ASP A 146 16.63 0.61 8.63
CA ASP A 146 16.04 0.64 7.27
C ASP A 146 15.01 -0.49 7.01
N PHE A 147 15.11 -1.62 7.70
CA PHE A 147 14.17 -2.75 7.53
C PHE A 147 12.78 -2.48 8.13
N VAL A 148 12.64 -1.48 9.02
CA VAL A 148 11.36 -1.16 9.66
C VAL A 148 10.36 -0.63 8.62
N TYR A 149 10.80 0.20 7.67
CA TYR A 149 9.90 0.80 6.68
C TYR A 149 9.23 -0.25 5.77
N PRO A 150 9.94 -1.25 5.20
CA PRO A 150 9.29 -2.37 4.51
C PRO A 150 8.33 -3.18 5.38
N VAL A 151 8.59 -3.31 6.69
CA VAL A 151 7.66 -3.99 7.61
C VAL A 151 6.39 -3.17 7.80
N LEU A 152 6.50 -1.85 7.99
CA LEU A 152 5.34 -0.95 8.07
C LEU A 152 4.48 -1.02 6.81
N VAL A 153 5.10 -1.00 5.63
CA VAL A 153 4.40 -1.13 4.34
C VAL A 153 3.71 -2.47 4.21
N ARG A 154 4.34 -3.55 4.68
CA ARG A 154 3.70 -4.87 4.69
C ARG A 154 2.44 -4.87 5.56
N GLU A 155 2.50 -4.31 6.77
CA GLU A 155 1.32 -4.24 7.66
C GLU A 155 0.25 -3.32 7.10
N TYR A 156 0.63 -2.21 6.46
CA TYR A 156 -0.27 -1.36 5.69
C TYR A 156 -0.99 -2.14 4.56
N PHE A 157 -0.29 -2.98 3.80
CA PHE A 157 -0.94 -3.83 2.80
C PHE A 157 -1.82 -4.92 3.43
N GLN A 158 -1.49 -5.46 4.61
CA GLN A 158 -2.39 -6.36 5.34
C GLN A 158 -3.66 -5.66 5.80
N LEU A 159 -3.56 -4.39 6.20
CA LEU A 159 -4.71 -3.56 6.55
C LEU A 159 -5.62 -3.34 5.33
N ILE A 160 -5.08 -3.15 4.12
CA ILE A 160 -5.89 -3.09 2.90
C ILE A 160 -6.59 -4.42 2.63
N ARG A 161 -5.89 -5.55 2.82
CA ARG A 161 -6.52 -6.88 2.72
C ARG A 161 -7.65 -7.04 3.73
N PHE A 162 -7.47 -6.57 4.96
CA PHE A 162 -8.51 -6.58 5.98
C PHE A 162 -9.70 -5.71 5.56
N TRP A 163 -9.46 -4.52 5.01
CA TRP A 163 -10.50 -3.63 4.48
C TRP A 163 -11.31 -4.28 3.36
N LEU A 164 -10.66 -4.98 2.42
CA LEU A 164 -11.35 -5.70 1.34
C LEU A 164 -12.34 -6.71 1.91
N GLN A 165 -11.98 -7.38 3.01
CA GLN A 165 -12.78 -8.41 3.69
C GLN A 165 -13.78 -7.86 4.72
N ASP A 166 -13.79 -6.55 4.95
CA ASP A 166 -14.67 -5.94 5.95
C ASP A 166 -16.09 -5.78 5.41
N ASP A 167 -16.99 -6.59 5.96
CA ASP A 167 -18.42 -6.64 5.67
C ASP A 167 -19.26 -5.75 6.60
N SER A 168 -18.62 -5.04 7.54
CA SER A 168 -19.32 -4.13 8.44
C SER A 168 -19.86 -2.90 7.69
N PRO A 169 -20.99 -2.32 8.14
CA PRO A 169 -21.54 -1.12 7.53
C PRO A 169 -20.49 -0.01 7.44
N GLY A 170 -20.26 0.52 6.24
CA GLY A 170 -19.27 1.59 6.03
C GLY A 170 -17.83 1.22 6.42
N THR A 171 -17.49 -0.06 6.52
CA THR A 171 -16.15 -0.55 6.94
C THR A 171 -15.71 -0.08 8.33
N GLU A 172 -16.66 0.08 9.26
CA GLU A 172 -16.44 0.55 10.62
C GLU A 172 -15.34 -0.23 11.37
N ARG A 173 -15.20 -1.56 11.15
CA ARG A 173 -14.13 -2.34 11.81
C ARG A 173 -12.75 -1.93 11.31
N THR A 174 -12.61 -1.69 10.02
CA THR A 174 -11.37 -1.20 9.41
C THR A 174 -11.06 0.19 9.91
N LEU A 175 -12.01 1.13 9.88
CA LEU A 175 -11.78 2.49 10.36
C LEU A 175 -11.32 2.51 11.83
N ALA A 176 -11.93 1.68 12.68
CA ALA A 176 -11.53 1.52 14.07
C ALA A 176 -10.13 0.87 14.23
N LEU A 177 -9.71 0.02 13.29
CA LEU A 177 -8.38 -0.56 13.27
C LEU A 177 -7.33 0.46 12.83
N VAL A 178 -7.61 1.27 11.81
CA VAL A 178 -6.73 2.35 11.35
C VAL A 178 -6.42 3.29 12.51
N ASP A 179 -7.44 3.82 13.17
CA ASP A 179 -7.29 4.75 14.30
C ASP A 179 -6.40 4.19 15.40
N LYS A 180 -6.64 2.94 15.82
CA LYS A 180 -5.83 2.28 16.85
C LYS A 180 -4.40 2.03 16.40
N LEU A 181 -4.22 1.59 15.15
CA LEU A 181 -2.91 1.23 14.60
C LEU A 181 -2.03 2.46 14.44
N THR A 182 -2.57 3.57 13.95
CA THR A 182 -1.80 4.79 13.71
C THR A 182 -1.47 5.52 15.01
N VAL A 183 -2.38 5.52 16.00
CA VAL A 183 -2.06 5.98 17.37
C VAL A 183 -0.96 5.12 17.99
N PHE A 184 -1.09 3.79 17.94
CA PHE A 184 -0.07 2.89 18.47
C PHE A 184 1.29 3.07 17.78
N ALA A 185 1.31 3.16 16.45
CA ALA A 185 2.54 3.35 15.70
C ALA A 185 3.17 4.72 15.97
N ASN A 186 2.36 5.77 16.16
CA ASN A 186 2.82 7.09 16.60
C ASN A 186 3.49 7.00 17.97
N GLU A 187 2.83 6.44 18.97
CA GLU A 187 3.43 6.25 20.31
C GLU A 187 4.72 5.43 20.27
N LEU A 188 4.76 4.38 19.43
CA LEU A 188 5.94 3.53 19.28
C LEU A 188 7.14 4.30 18.72
N VAL A 189 6.92 5.13 17.69
CA VAL A 189 7.96 5.97 17.08
C VAL A 189 8.43 7.06 18.04
N TYR A 190 7.51 7.70 18.78
CA TYR A 190 7.83 8.80 19.69
C TYR A 190 8.47 8.34 21.02
N SER A 191 8.11 7.16 21.52
CA SER A 191 8.60 6.63 22.81
C SER A 191 10.05 6.14 22.79
N GLY A 192 10.66 5.97 21.61
CA GLY A 192 12.00 5.38 21.47
C GLY A 192 12.09 3.93 21.95
N ILE A 193 10.95 3.24 22.15
CA ILE A 193 10.90 1.83 22.55
C ILE A 193 11.50 0.94 21.46
N ILE A 194 11.41 1.36 20.19
CA ILE A 194 12.02 0.67 19.05
C ILE A 194 13.53 0.43 19.31
N ASP A 195 14.23 1.42 19.87
CA ASP A 195 15.67 1.32 20.15
C ASP A 195 15.96 0.23 21.18
N LYS A 196 15.23 0.24 22.30
CA LYS A 196 15.37 -0.76 23.36
C LYS A 196 15.00 -2.16 22.87
N GLY A 197 13.97 -2.27 22.04
CA GLY A 197 13.56 -3.53 21.43
C GLY A 197 14.62 -4.07 20.47
N PHE A 198 15.22 -3.21 19.66
CA PHE A 198 16.28 -3.58 18.74
C PHE A 198 17.58 -3.98 19.46
N ASP A 199 17.97 -3.25 20.50
CA ASP A 199 19.11 -3.61 21.36
C ASP A 199 18.89 -4.95 22.06
N LEU A 200 17.66 -5.24 22.49
CA LEU A 200 17.29 -6.54 23.02
C LEU A 200 17.41 -7.64 21.96
N VAL A 201 16.91 -7.43 20.74
CA VAL A 201 17.03 -8.40 19.63
C VAL A 201 18.49 -8.66 19.29
N LYS A 202 19.32 -7.62 19.18
CA LYS A 202 20.78 -7.74 19.01
C LYS A 202 21.42 -8.54 20.14
N TYR A 203 21.08 -8.23 21.39
CA TYR A 203 21.61 -8.92 22.56
C TYR A 203 21.23 -10.41 22.58
N LEU A 204 19.98 -10.74 22.24
CA LEU A 204 19.51 -12.12 22.17
C LEU A 204 20.17 -12.93 21.04
N ALA A 205 20.37 -12.30 19.87
CA ALA A 205 21.07 -12.92 18.75
C ALA A 205 22.57 -13.09 19.01
N GLY A 206 23.24 -12.06 19.54
CA GLY A 206 24.68 -12.06 19.84
C GLY A 206 25.08 -13.05 20.94
N ASN A 207 24.18 -13.33 21.89
CA ASN A 207 24.43 -14.29 22.97
C ASN A 207 23.98 -15.73 22.63
N ASN A 208 23.62 -16.03 21.38
CA ASN A 208 23.13 -17.36 20.94
C ASN A 208 21.94 -17.90 21.77
N ILE A 209 21.20 -17.04 22.48
CA ILE A 209 20.00 -17.42 23.26
C ILE A 209 18.87 -17.86 22.31
N TRP A 210 18.90 -17.35 21.08
CA TRP A 210 17.85 -17.45 20.08
C TRP A 210 17.90 -18.71 19.20
N LYS A 211 18.14 -19.89 19.78
CA LYS A 211 17.88 -21.19 19.11
C LYS A 211 16.42 -21.63 19.26
N PHE A 212 15.47 -20.70 19.13
CA PHE A 212 14.04 -21.02 19.11
C PHE A 212 13.53 -21.06 17.67
N ARG A 213 12.89 -22.17 17.34
CA ARG A 213 12.49 -22.63 16.01
C ARG A 213 11.34 -21.78 15.46
N PHE A 214 11.65 -20.68 14.77
CA PHE A 214 10.68 -19.93 13.95
C PHE A 214 10.53 -20.58 12.57
N GLN A 215 9.58 -21.50 12.42
CA GLN A 215 9.06 -21.87 11.10
C GLN A 215 8.16 -20.73 10.60
N GLY A 216 8.72 -19.66 10.03
CA GLY A 216 7.91 -18.58 9.45
C GLY A 216 8.54 -17.19 9.31
N ILE A 217 9.83 -17.03 9.60
CA ILE A 217 10.53 -15.76 9.32
C ILE A 217 10.88 -15.72 7.83
N SER A 218 10.58 -14.60 7.16
CA SER A 218 10.85 -14.44 5.72
C SER A 218 12.35 -14.56 5.43
N ARG A 219 12.68 -15.00 4.20
CA ARG A 219 14.04 -15.21 3.71
C ARG A 219 14.97 -14.01 3.93
N ASP A 220 14.43 -12.80 4.02
CA ASP A 220 15.18 -11.55 4.19
C ASP A 220 15.64 -11.33 5.63
N ALA A 221 14.82 -11.73 6.61
CA ALA A 221 15.23 -11.68 8.01
C ALA A 221 16.25 -12.78 8.35
N ALA A 222 16.25 -13.90 7.60
CA ALA A 222 17.32 -14.90 7.66
C ALA A 222 18.65 -14.40 7.03
N LEU A 223 18.60 -13.77 5.84
CA LEU A 223 19.77 -13.16 5.20
C LEU A 223 20.36 -12.00 6.02
N PHE A 224 19.52 -11.29 6.76
CA PHE A 224 19.92 -10.24 7.68
C PHE A 224 20.62 -10.80 8.94
N ALA A 225 20.10 -11.89 9.52
CA ALA A 225 20.74 -12.57 10.64
C ALA A 225 22.13 -13.10 10.29
N GLU A 226 22.32 -13.58 9.05
CA GLU A 226 23.61 -14.03 8.53
C GLU A 226 24.62 -12.88 8.37
N ARG A 227 24.14 -11.67 8.01
CA ARG A 227 24.95 -10.46 7.87
C ARG A 227 25.30 -9.81 9.23
N MET A 228 24.45 -9.99 10.24
CA MET A 228 24.64 -9.50 11.62
C MET A 228 25.77 -10.21 12.38
N GLN A 229 26.05 -11.49 12.09
CA GLN A 229 27.13 -12.25 12.73
C GLN A 229 28.55 -11.72 12.43
N GLN A 230 28.71 -10.85 11.42
CA GLN A 230 30.02 -10.34 10.99
C GLN A 230 30.47 -9.06 11.72
N THR A 231 29.59 -8.41 12.49
CA THR A 231 29.87 -7.12 13.15
C THR A 231 29.75 -7.25 14.66
N GLY A 232 30.82 -7.74 15.30
CA GLY A 232 30.88 -7.88 16.76
C GLY A 232 31.13 -6.57 17.49
N ILE A 233 30.23 -6.19 18.41
CA ILE A 233 30.46 -5.14 19.42
C ILE A 233 29.75 -5.56 20.73
N GLU A 234 30.48 -5.55 21.85
CA GLU A 234 29.99 -5.82 23.22
C GLU A 234 29.44 -4.55 23.90
N LEU A 235 28.32 -4.63 24.63
CA LEU A 235 27.91 -3.59 25.59
C LEU A 235 27.17 -4.14 26.84
N THR A 236 27.39 -3.46 27.97
CA THR A 236 27.16 -3.89 29.37
C THR A 236 26.03 -3.14 30.10
N GLY A 237 25.45 -3.79 31.12
CA GLY A 237 25.12 -3.24 32.46
C GLY A 237 23.90 -2.34 32.70
N ASP A 238 23.66 -1.28 31.92
CA ASP A 238 22.98 -0.08 32.46
C ASP A 238 21.46 -0.01 32.26
N LEU A 239 20.84 -1.03 31.65
CA LEU A 239 19.44 -0.97 31.19
C LEU A 239 18.39 -1.25 32.26
N GLN A 240 18.79 -1.80 33.42
CA GLN A 240 17.82 -2.24 34.44
C GLN A 240 17.25 -1.08 35.28
N GLN A 241 17.96 0.04 35.42
CA GLN A 241 17.52 1.18 36.22
C GLN A 241 16.61 2.16 35.47
N SER A 242 16.65 2.18 34.14
CA SER A 242 15.86 3.11 33.33
C SER A 242 14.39 2.71 33.19
N TRP A 243 14.05 1.43 33.42
CA TRP A 243 12.69 0.92 33.26
C TRP A 243 11.74 1.33 34.39
N LYS A 244 12.24 1.43 35.63
CA LYS A 244 11.44 1.82 36.80
C LYS A 244 10.91 3.27 36.76
N ARG A 245 11.52 4.16 35.98
CA ARG A 245 11.13 5.58 35.92
C ARG A 245 9.96 5.88 34.97
N VAL A 246 9.68 4.98 34.03
CA VAL A 246 8.66 5.20 32.98
C VAL A 246 7.25 4.83 33.47
N GLU A 247 7.16 3.92 34.43
CA GLU A 247 5.88 3.39 34.93
C GLU A 247 5.09 4.40 35.79
N GLU A 248 5.74 5.46 36.28
CA GLU A 248 5.15 6.38 37.26
C GLU A 248 4.43 7.62 36.65
N HIS A 249 4.44 7.86 35.32
CA HIS A 249 4.17 9.22 34.78
C HIS A 249 3.19 9.39 33.59
N LEU A 250 2.23 8.49 33.31
CA LEU A 250 1.29 8.69 32.19
C LEU A 250 -0.17 8.99 32.63
N PRO A 251 -0.71 10.21 32.37
CA PRO A 251 -2.14 10.49 32.48
C PRO A 251 -2.86 10.46 31.13
N CYS A 252 -4.06 9.86 31.10
CA CYS A 252 -4.98 9.81 29.96
C CYS A 252 -5.84 11.09 29.86
N ASN A 253 -6.07 11.62 28.64
CA ASN A 253 -7.39 12.07 28.17
C ASN A 253 -7.37 12.63 26.73
N GLY A 254 -8.24 12.09 25.87
CA GLY A 254 -8.59 12.63 24.55
C GLY A 254 -10.06 13.06 24.50
N SER A 255 -10.39 14.14 23.78
CA SER A 255 -11.79 14.54 23.48
C SER A 255 -12.00 15.55 22.33
N GLY A 256 -11.01 15.87 21.49
CA GLY A 256 -11.15 16.93 20.48
C GLY A 256 -11.77 16.52 19.12
N TRP A 257 -11.61 15.27 18.68
CA TRP A 257 -11.64 14.93 17.25
C TRP A 257 -12.96 14.37 16.71
N SER A 258 -13.89 13.95 17.57
CA SER A 258 -15.20 13.42 17.15
C SER A 258 -16.11 14.47 16.49
N SER A 259 -15.85 15.75 16.74
CA SER A 259 -16.68 16.87 16.29
C SER A 259 -16.41 17.25 14.83
N PHE A 260 -15.16 17.10 14.39
CA PHE A 260 -14.73 17.44 13.02
C PHE A 260 -15.34 16.48 11.98
N TRP A 261 -15.38 15.18 12.28
CA TRP A 261 -15.92 14.15 11.37
C TRP A 261 -17.44 14.12 11.26
N LYS A 262 -18.18 14.73 12.21
CA LYS A 262 -19.63 14.93 12.04
C LYS A 262 -19.94 15.97 10.97
N SER A 263 -19.13 17.02 10.86
CA SER A 263 -19.36 18.11 9.91
C SER A 263 -19.13 17.70 8.45
N CYS A 264 -18.25 16.74 8.17
CA CYS A 264 -17.96 16.28 6.80
C CYS A 264 -18.96 15.24 6.28
N ARG A 265 -19.82 14.68 7.15
CA ARG A 265 -20.75 13.60 6.81
C ARG A 265 -22.12 14.10 6.30
N GLU A 266 -22.38 15.41 6.40
CA GLU A 266 -23.71 16.00 6.14
C GLU A 266 -23.87 16.60 4.72
N THR A 267 -22.91 16.41 3.82
CA THR A 267 -23.04 16.83 2.41
C THR A 267 -23.81 15.78 1.59
N PRO A 268 -24.95 16.11 0.94
CA PRO A 268 -25.77 15.09 0.27
C PRO A 268 -25.08 14.55 -1.00
N ARG A 269 -24.82 13.25 -1.07
CA ARG A 269 -24.51 12.56 -2.33
C ARG A 269 -25.81 12.08 -2.96
N HIS A 270 -26.04 12.48 -4.21
CA HIS A 270 -27.12 11.97 -5.04
C HIS A 270 -26.96 10.45 -5.24
N THR A 271 -27.97 9.69 -4.83
CA THR A 271 -28.04 8.24 -5.04
C THR A 271 -28.70 7.94 -6.38
N SER A 272 -28.03 7.15 -7.24
CA SER A 272 -28.69 6.35 -8.26
C SER A 272 -28.53 4.87 -7.94
N ASN A 273 -29.62 4.15 -8.17
CA ASN A 273 -30.02 2.89 -7.56
C ASN A 273 -30.06 1.78 -8.62
N THR A 274 -29.36 0.66 -8.42
CA THR A 274 -29.62 -0.67 -9.01
C THR A 274 -28.58 -1.63 -8.39
N GLY A 275 -28.80 -2.87 -7.97
CA GLY A 275 -29.86 -3.85 -8.15
C GLY A 275 -29.16 -5.22 -8.17
N MET A 276 -29.31 -6.01 -7.10
CA MET A 276 -28.61 -7.28 -6.83
C MET A 276 -28.75 -8.35 -7.94
N VAL A 277 -27.68 -9.12 -8.22
CA VAL A 277 -27.75 -10.57 -8.54
C VAL A 277 -26.49 -11.30 -8.02
N LYS A 278 -26.67 -12.54 -7.52
CA LYS A 278 -25.68 -13.43 -6.89
C LYS A 278 -25.07 -14.47 -7.87
N HIS A 279 -23.91 -15.00 -7.44
CA HIS A 279 -23.32 -16.35 -7.65
C HIS A 279 -22.57 -16.68 -8.96
N SER A 280 -21.28 -17.05 -8.84
CA SER A 280 -20.69 -18.38 -9.16
C SER A 280 -19.14 -18.28 -9.14
N GLU A 281 -18.46 -18.96 -8.23
CA GLU A 281 -17.76 -20.25 -8.45
C GLU A 281 -16.39 -20.12 -9.14
N SER A 282 -15.33 -20.37 -8.36
CA SER A 282 -13.92 -20.22 -8.72
C SER A 282 -13.45 -21.30 -9.69
N VAL A 283 -12.82 -20.89 -10.80
CA VAL A 283 -12.12 -21.79 -11.72
C VAL A 283 -10.69 -21.28 -11.90
N GLU A 284 -9.71 -22.03 -11.39
CA GLU A 284 -8.29 -21.87 -11.71
C GLU A 284 -7.93 -22.76 -12.90
N ILE A 285 -7.44 -22.18 -14.02
CA ILE A 285 -6.56 -22.91 -14.96
C ILE A 285 -5.64 -21.96 -15.77
N PRO A 286 -4.56 -22.43 -16.43
CA PRO A 286 -3.23 -21.83 -16.39
C PRO A 286 -2.89 -21.04 -17.67
N ILE A 287 -1.93 -20.12 -17.55
CA ILE A 287 -1.48 -19.25 -18.64
C ILE A 287 -0.31 -19.92 -19.37
N GLU A 288 -0.51 -20.30 -20.64
CA GLU A 288 0.59 -20.49 -21.60
C GLU A 288 0.57 -19.35 -22.62
N ASP A 289 1.68 -18.61 -22.69
CA ASP A 289 1.96 -17.60 -23.71
C ASP A 289 2.45 -18.29 -24.99
N THR A 290 1.76 -18.05 -26.12
CA THR A 290 2.40 -18.15 -27.44
C THR A 290 2.04 -16.94 -28.29
N PRO A 291 3.03 -16.28 -28.93
CA PRO A 291 2.76 -15.25 -29.93
C PRO A 291 2.44 -15.93 -31.27
N SER A 292 1.24 -15.70 -31.79
CA SER A 292 0.86 -16.14 -33.14
C SER A 292 1.38 -15.17 -34.19
N ASP A 293 2.34 -15.63 -34.98
CA ASP A 293 2.74 -15.06 -36.27
C ASP A 293 1.56 -15.01 -37.23
N ASP A 294 1.31 -13.85 -37.84
CA ASP A 294 0.42 -13.71 -38.99
C ASP A 294 1.17 -12.97 -40.11
N SER A 295 1.85 -13.73 -40.97
CA SER A 295 2.37 -13.26 -42.25
C SER A 295 1.60 -13.97 -43.36
N GLY A 296 0.50 -13.34 -43.77
CA GLY A 296 -0.27 -13.71 -44.94
C GLY A 296 0.54 -13.53 -46.22
N SER A 297 0.77 -14.64 -46.90
CA SER A 297 1.29 -14.74 -48.26
C SER A 297 0.31 -14.11 -49.26
N ASP A 298 0.79 -13.21 -50.12
CA ASP A 298 0.07 -12.80 -51.32
C ASP A 298 0.79 -13.35 -52.57
N LYS A 299 0.11 -14.23 -53.29
CA LYS A 299 0.52 -14.76 -54.59
C LYS A 299 -0.19 -13.95 -55.66
N GLY A 300 0.54 -13.11 -56.37
CA GLY A 300 0.10 -12.49 -57.62
C GLY A 300 1.05 -12.86 -58.75
N ALA A 301 0.67 -13.87 -59.55
CA ALA A 301 1.25 -14.12 -60.86
C ALA A 301 0.21 -13.74 -61.92
N SER A 302 0.58 -12.87 -62.86
CA SER A 302 0.00 -12.89 -64.20
C SER A 302 0.92 -12.19 -65.21
N ALA A 303 1.05 -12.89 -66.34
CA ALA A 303 1.60 -12.59 -67.67
C ALA A 303 2.07 -11.16 -68.01
#